data_AF-A0A5R9GGL0-F1
#
_entry.id   AF-A0A5R9GGL0-F1
#
_cell.length_a   1.000
_cell.length_b   1.000
_cell.length_c   1.000
_cell.angle_alpha   90.00
_cell.angle_beta   90.00
_cell.angle_gamma   90.00
#
_symmetry.space_group_name_H-M   'P 1'
#
loop_
_entity.id
_entity.type
_entity.pdbx_description
1 polymer ?
#
loop_
_entity_poly.entity_id
_entity_poly.type
_entity_poly.pdbx_seq_one_letter_code
_entity_poly.pdbx_strand_id
1 'polypeptide(L)'
;MSLAAAFALSAPLAVTENGAVTGYKSAVAADAGNSADYMKRLNLIIKKLRDAMGSMKDFDELEKAGLNKRDVDRMRHAMEEKINQMMEDAIYAIRNL
;
A
#
# COMPACT_ATOMS: atom_id res chain seq x y z
N MET A 1 10.45 -51.76 -28.46
CA MET A 1 11.33 -50.82 -27.72
C MET A 1 10.61 -49.49 -27.63
N SER A 2 10.36 -49.02 -26.40
CA SER A 2 10.27 -47.61 -25.94
C SER A 2 9.30 -46.66 -26.66
N LEU A 3 8.47 -45.83 -26.04
CA LEU A 3 8.45 -45.26 -24.69
C LEU A 3 7.03 -44.68 -24.49
N ALA A 4 6.34 -45.06 -23.41
CA ALA A 4 5.07 -44.45 -23.02
C ALA A 4 5.35 -43.16 -22.25
N ALA A 5 5.02 -42.00 -22.82
CA ALA A 5 5.08 -40.72 -22.13
C ALA A 5 3.73 -40.45 -21.44
N ALA A 6 3.60 -40.95 -20.21
CA ALA A 6 2.53 -40.55 -19.31
C ALA A 6 2.80 -39.13 -18.80
N PHE A 7 2.21 -38.12 -19.46
CA PHE A 7 2.13 -36.78 -18.91
C PHE A 7 0.99 -36.73 -17.90
N ALA A 8 1.30 -37.00 -16.64
CA ALA A 8 0.43 -36.69 -15.52
C ALA A 8 0.38 -35.16 -15.35
N LEU A 9 -0.67 -34.52 -15.86
CA LEU A 9 -1.03 -33.17 -15.45
C LEU A 9 -1.52 -33.22 -14.00
N SER A 10 -0.61 -33.10 -13.03
CA SER A 10 -0.97 -32.75 -11.66
C SER A 10 -1.30 -31.25 -11.62
N ALA A 11 -2.58 -30.91 -11.82
CA ALA A 11 -3.06 -29.57 -11.50
C ALA A 11 -3.23 -29.48 -9.98
N PRO A 12 -2.56 -28.55 -9.27
CA PRO A 12 -2.94 -28.23 -7.91
C PRO A 12 -4.27 -27.47 -7.97
N LEU A 13 -5.37 -28.16 -7.64
CA LEU A 13 -6.63 -27.52 -7.27
C LEU A 13 -6.38 -26.75 -5.96
N ALA A 14 -5.96 -25.49 -6.08
CA ALA A 14 -5.93 -24.57 -4.97
C ALA A 14 -7.37 -24.12 -4.68
N VAL A 15 -8.11 -24.98 -3.96
CA VAL A 15 -9.22 -24.51 -3.14
C VAL A 15 -8.58 -23.76 -1.97
N THR A 16 -8.66 -22.44 -1.99
CA THR A 16 -8.43 -21.62 -0.80
C THR A 16 -9.70 -20.85 -0.50
N GLU A 17 -10.62 -21.54 0.16
CA GLU A 17 -11.56 -20.88 1.05
C GLU A 17 -10.77 -20.39 2.26
N ASN A 18 -10.58 -19.07 2.37
CA ASN A 18 -10.71 -18.29 3.60
C ASN A 18 -10.21 -16.88 3.39
N GLY A 19 -10.93 -15.93 4.00
CA GLY A 19 -10.77 -14.49 3.84
C GLY A 19 -9.31 -14.04 3.93
N ALA A 20 -8.78 -13.60 2.80
CA ALA A 20 -7.52 -12.88 2.74
C ALA A 20 -7.85 -11.41 2.48
N VAL A 21 -7.70 -10.62 3.54
CA VAL A 21 -7.38 -9.19 3.46
C VAL A 21 -6.46 -8.99 2.26
N THR A 22 -6.89 -8.14 1.33
CA THR A 22 -6.12 -7.64 0.19
C THR A 22 -4.91 -6.88 0.73
N GLY A 23 -3.93 -7.63 1.25
CA GLY A 23 -2.63 -7.16 1.63
C GLY A 23 -1.91 -6.76 0.37
N TYR A 24 -1.46 -5.52 0.34
CA TYR A 24 -0.56 -4.94 -0.64
C TYR A 24 0.53 -5.95 -1.01
N LYS A 25 0.34 -6.68 -2.10
CA LYS A 25 1.41 -7.47 -2.70
C LYS A 25 2.39 -6.47 -3.26
N SER A 26 3.49 -6.33 -2.52
CA SER A 26 4.70 -5.61 -2.88
C SER A 26 5.12 -6.00 -4.30
N ALA A 27 4.83 -5.13 -5.26
CA ALA A 27 5.42 -5.12 -6.57
C ALA A 27 6.86 -4.58 -6.46
N VAL A 28 7.71 -5.33 -5.76
CA VAL A 28 9.16 -5.14 -5.70
C VAL A 28 9.80 -6.36 -6.36
N ALA A 29 9.51 -6.53 -7.64
CA ALA A 29 10.25 -7.44 -8.50
C ALA A 29 10.23 -6.85 -9.91
N ALA A 30 11.44 -6.56 -10.41
CA ALA A 30 11.74 -6.06 -11.74
C ALA A 30 11.35 -4.61 -12.05
N ASP A 31 12.18 -3.64 -11.66
CA ASP A 31 12.52 -2.55 -12.59
C ASP A 31 13.85 -1.89 -12.20
N ALA A 32 14.98 -2.46 -12.60
CA ALA A 32 16.27 -1.76 -12.57
C ALA A 32 16.43 -0.87 -13.83
N GLY A 33 15.32 -0.35 -14.37
CA GLY A 33 15.24 0.13 -15.75
C GLY A 33 14.89 1.60 -15.93
N ASN A 34 14.28 2.28 -14.96
CA ASN A 34 13.71 3.60 -15.27
C ASN A 34 13.75 4.58 -14.10
N SER A 35 14.84 5.34 -13.94
CA SER A 35 14.94 6.47 -13.00
C SER A 35 13.74 7.44 -13.10
N ALA A 36 13.11 7.53 -14.27
CA ALA A 36 11.87 8.27 -14.49
C ALA A 36 10.66 7.72 -13.71
N ASP A 37 10.53 6.39 -13.59
CA ASP A 37 9.44 5.75 -12.84
C ASP A 37 9.65 5.88 -11.33
N TYR A 38 10.90 5.90 -10.85
CA TYR A 38 11.21 6.18 -9.45
C TYR A 38 10.83 7.62 -9.07
N MET A 39 11.20 8.61 -9.89
CA MET A 39 10.80 10.01 -9.69
C MET A 39 9.28 10.21 -9.74
N LYS A 40 8.58 9.47 -10.60
CA LYS A 40 7.12 9.47 -10.67
C LYS A 40 6.49 8.89 -9.41
N ARG A 41 7.02 7.77 -8.89
CA ARG A 41 6.58 7.17 -7.62
C ARG A 41 6.81 8.10 -6.45
N LEU A 42 7.98 8.75 -6.38
CA LEU A 42 8.29 9.75 -5.36
C LEU A 42 7.28 10.91 -5.37
N ASN A 43 7.02 11.49 -6.53
CA ASN A 43 6.05 12.56 -6.69
C ASN A 43 4.63 12.14 -6.24
N LEU A 44 4.23 10.90 -6.53
CA LEU A 44 2.96 10.36 -6.06
C LEU A 44 2.92 10.19 -4.53
N ILE A 45 4.01 9.73 -3.91
CA ILE A 45 4.09 9.60 -2.45
C ILE A 45 4.00 10.97 -1.79
N ILE A 46 4.75 11.96 -2.29
CA ILE A 46 4.71 13.34 -1.79
C ILE A 46 3.31 13.94 -1.94
N LYS A 47 2.63 13.71 -3.07
CA LYS A 47 1.25 14.17 -3.27
C LYS A 47 0.30 13.54 -2.25
N LYS A 48 0.38 12.22 -2.06
CA LYS A 48 -0.45 11.51 -1.08
C LYS A 48 -0.19 11.96 0.35
N LEU A 49 1.07 12.26 0.70
CA LEU A 49 1.43 12.85 2.00
C LEU A 49 0.75 14.21 2.20
N ARG A 50 0.77 15.07 1.18
CA ARG A 50 0.08 16.37 1.23
C ARG A 50 -1.43 16.21 1.40
N ASP A 51 -2.03 15.31 0.65
CA ASP A 51 -3.46 15.04 0.72
C ASP A 51 -3.85 14.50 2.11
N ALA A 52 -3.05 13.59 2.68
CA ALA A 52 -3.26 13.06 4.03
C ALA A 52 -3.12 14.13 5.12
N MET A 53 -2.18 15.07 4.99
CA MET A 53 -2.09 16.22 5.88
C MET A 53 -3.32 17.15 5.75
N GLY A 54 -3.87 17.29 4.54
CA GLY A 54 -5.12 18.00 4.30
C GLY A 54 -6.30 17.35 5.04
N SER A 55 -6.41 16.03 4.97
CA SER A 55 -7.46 15.27 5.67
C SER A 55 -7.41 15.41 7.20
N MET A 56 -6.25 15.72 7.79
CA MET A 56 -6.19 16.00 9.23
C MET A 56 -6.95 17.27 9.62
N LYS A 57 -6.98 18.28 8.74
CA LYS A 57 -7.76 19.50 8.96
C LYS A 57 -9.25 19.20 8.83
N ASP A 58 -9.63 18.32 7.91
CA ASP A 58 -11.03 17.90 7.74
C ASP A 58 -11.56 17.21 9.01
N PHE A 59 -10.71 16.51 9.77
CA PHE A 59 -11.10 15.93 11.06
C PHE A 59 -11.47 16.98 12.12
N ASP A 60 -10.82 18.14 12.13
CA ASP A 60 -11.23 19.27 12.99
C ASP A 60 -12.60 19.81 12.58
N GLU A 61 -12.90 19.80 11.28
CA GLU A 61 -14.20 20.22 10.75
C GLU A 61 -15.29 19.19 11.10
N LEU A 62 -14.97 17.90 11.09
CA LEU A 62 -15.89 16.84 11.53
C LEU A 62 -16.20 16.91 13.03
N GLU A 63 -15.22 17.24 13.89
CA GLU A 63 -15.47 17.47 15.32
C GLU A 63 -16.42 18.66 15.53
N LYS A 64 -16.21 19.75 14.78
CA LYS A 64 -17.11 20.94 14.80
C LYS A 64 -18.50 20.63 14.25
N ALA A 65 -18.61 19.71 13.29
CA ALA A 65 -19.88 19.24 12.76
C ALA A 65 -20.64 18.29 13.71
N GLY A 66 -20.05 17.95 14.87
CA GLY A 66 -20.68 17.14 15.92
C GLY A 66 -20.28 15.67 15.91
N LEU A 67 -19.22 15.28 15.20
CA LEU A 67 -18.67 13.93 15.32
C LEU A 67 -18.07 13.74 16.72
N ASN A 68 -18.21 12.53 17.27
CA ASN A 68 -17.67 12.21 18.60
C ASN A 68 -16.14 12.37 18.60
N LYS A 69 -15.64 13.21 19.51
CA LYS A 69 -14.21 13.48 19.68
C LYS A 69 -13.36 12.21 19.78
N ARG A 70 -13.85 11.18 20.49
CA ARG A 70 -13.11 9.91 20.61
C ARG A 70 -12.89 9.24 19.26
N ASP A 71 -13.86 9.32 18.36
CA ASP A 71 -13.78 8.68 17.05
C ASP A 71 -12.93 9.54 16.09
N VAL A 72 -13.02 10.87 16.19
CA VAL A 72 -12.11 11.80 15.50
C VAL A 72 -10.65 11.57 15.92
N ASP A 73 -10.39 11.43 17.22
CA ASP A 73 -9.04 11.19 17.74
C ASP A 73 -8.45 9.86 17.24
N ARG A 74 -9.28 8.81 17.15
CA ARG A 74 -8.87 7.54 16.54
C ARG A 74 -8.53 7.69 15.06
N MET A 75 -9.33 8.45 14.32
CA MET A 75 -9.08 8.72 12.90
C MET A 75 -7.80 9.55 12.71
N ARG A 76 -7.57 10.55 13.57
CA ARG A 76 -6.35 11.35 13.58
C ARG A 76 -5.13 10.47 13.83
N HIS A 77 -5.20 9.59 14.83
CA HIS A 77 -4.09 8.71 15.16
C HIS A 77 -3.77 7.72 14.03
N ALA A 78 -4.79 7.09 13.44
CA ALA A 78 -4.61 6.20 12.29
C ALA A 78 -4.03 6.93 11.07
N MET A 79 -4.42 8.18 10.85
CA MET A 79 -3.88 9.00 9.76
C MET A 79 -2.43 9.40 10.02
N GLU A 80 -2.09 9.73 11.27
CA GLU A 80 -0.73 10.05 11.69
C GLU A 80 0.21 8.84 11.47
N GLU A 81 -0.20 7.64 11.89
CA GLU A 81 0.54 6.40 11.61
C GLU A 81 0.74 6.19 10.11
N LYS A 82 -0.29 6.43 9.30
CA LYS A 82 -0.21 6.30 7.84
C LYS A 82 0.72 7.33 7.20
N ILE A 83 0.73 8.57 7.70
CA ILE A 83 1.66 9.61 7.26
C ILE A 83 3.10 9.19 7.58
N ASN A 84 3.33 8.65 8.79
CA ASN A 84 4.65 8.16 9.18
C ASN A 84 5.12 7.00 8.29
N GLN A 85 4.26 6.02 8.02
CA GLN A 85 4.57 4.93 7.08
C GLN A 85 4.91 5.44 5.68
N MET A 86 4.08 6.34 5.12
CA MET A 86 4.35 6.92 3.81
C MET A 86 5.62 7.76 3.77
N MET A 87 5.98 8.42 4.88
CA MET A 87 7.22 9.18 5.01
C MET A 87 8.43 8.25 5.04
N GLU A 88 8.37 7.13 5.77
CA GLU A 88 9.41 6.11 5.77
C GLU A 88 9.59 5.49 4.37
N ASP A 89 8.49 5.16 3.70
CA ASP A 89 8.52 4.66 2.31
C ASP A 89 9.14 5.68 1.35
N ALA A 90 8.83 6.97 1.52
CA ALA A 90 9.43 8.04 0.73
C ALA A 90 10.94 8.13 0.98
N ILE A 91 11.37 8.08 2.23
CA ILE A 91 12.79 8.13 2.61
C ILE A 91 13.52 6.92 2.03
N TYR A 92 12.93 5.73 2.11
CA TYR A 92 13.50 4.51 1.54
C TYR A 92 13.62 4.62 0.01
N ALA A 93 12.58 5.14 -0.66
CA ALA A 93 12.62 5.38 -2.10
C ALA A 93 13.71 6.39 -2.50
N ILE A 94 13.95 7.44 -1.70
CA ILE A 94 15.02 8.41 -1.95
C ILE A 94 16.41 7.81 -1.71
N ARG A 95 16.58 7.01 -0.66
CA ARG A 95 17.88 6.39 -0.33
C ARG A 95 18.32 5.31 -1.32
N ASN A 96 17.35 4.70 -2.00
CA ASN A 96 17.60 3.69 -3.03
C ASN A 96 17.66 4.27 -4.46
N LEU A 97 17.58 5.60 -4.62
CA LEU A 97 17.94 6.30 -5.86
C LEU A 97 19.47 6.45 -5.97
#